data_AF-A0A2H9MB12-F1
#
_entry.id   AF-A0A2H9MB12-F1
#
_cell.length_a   1.000
_cell.length_b   1.000
_cell.length_c   1.000
_cell.angle_alpha   90.00
_cell.angle_beta   90.00
_cell.angle_gamma   90.00
#
_symmetry.space_group_name_H-M   'P 1'
#
loop_
_entity.id
_entity.type
_entity.pdbx_description
1 polymer ?
#
loop_
_entity_poly.entity_id
_entity_poly.type
_entity_poly.pdbx_seq_one_letter_code
_entity_poly.pdbx_strand_id
1 'polypeptide(L)'
;AVEVEPFSILRLLRFDPEFSFENEVLFPVINIGYNYTSINMVDKGMVRFSRTIPTGGRKITDSIASALGKSFEEAEEIKIKELDLTKESPLTKATMALFDGLSLEIKRSINFYFNKFNDGKTMDTAILIEGGSANIKGIEKYIETSVGYASGVNRLFTNIARFDSNLFTKEYLFEMAPMFSVATGLALRGHTLKSVAKKKVPQEQAKNVLAYKKG
;
A
#
# COMPACT_ATOMS: atom_id res chain seq x y z
N ALA A 1 15.77 -15.88 10.19
CA ALA A 1 14.48 -16.29 10.80
C ALA A 1 13.42 -16.33 9.71
N VAL A 2 12.52 -17.32 9.73
CA VAL A 2 11.40 -17.42 8.77
C VAL A 2 10.17 -16.76 9.41
N GLU A 3 9.46 -15.90 8.68
CA GLU A 3 8.28 -15.17 9.12
C GLU A 3 7.29 -15.01 7.96
N VAL A 4 6.00 -14.95 8.27
CA VAL A 4 4.97 -14.64 7.26
C VAL A 4 4.81 -13.13 7.11
N GLU A 5 4.67 -12.69 5.85
CA GLU A 5 4.60 -11.30 5.40
C GLU A 5 3.77 -10.35 6.29
N PRO A 6 2.54 -10.71 6.73
CA PRO A 6 1.68 -9.75 7.45
C PRO A 6 2.26 -9.28 8.78
N PHE A 7 3.05 -10.12 9.47
CA PHE A 7 3.70 -9.73 10.73
C PHE A 7 4.86 -8.78 10.52
N SER A 8 5.55 -8.88 9.38
CA SER A 8 6.61 -7.93 9.01
C SER A 8 6.01 -6.55 8.76
N ILE A 9 4.92 -6.49 7.98
CA ILE A 9 4.18 -5.24 7.70
C ILE A 9 3.67 -4.61 9.00
N LEU A 10 3.02 -5.40 9.85
CA LEU A 10 2.54 -4.94 11.16
C LEU A 10 3.68 -4.36 12.02
N ARG A 11 4.86 -4.98 11.97
CA ARG A 11 6.04 -4.45 12.68
C ARG A 11 6.44 -3.09 12.14
N LEU A 12 6.52 -2.91 10.81
CA LEU A 12 6.81 -1.61 10.22
C LEU A 12 5.82 -0.54 10.68
N LEU A 13 4.52 -0.84 10.63
CA LEU A 13 3.47 0.10 11.07
C LEU A 13 3.65 0.52 12.53
N ARG A 14 4.09 -0.38 13.42
CA ARG A 14 4.38 -0.06 14.84
C ARG A 14 5.57 0.86 15.05
N PHE A 15 6.45 1.00 14.08
CA PHE A 15 7.63 1.86 14.17
C PHE A 15 7.36 3.29 13.69
N ASP A 16 6.24 3.53 13.01
CA ASP A 16 5.86 4.88 12.61
C ASP A 16 5.06 5.57 13.74
N PRO A 17 5.53 6.72 14.27
CA PRO A 17 4.85 7.42 15.36
C PRO A 17 3.49 8.02 14.96
N GLU A 18 3.21 8.18 13.66
CA GLU A 18 1.91 8.64 13.17
C GLU A 18 0.84 7.53 13.24
N PHE A 19 1.27 6.27 13.35
CA PHE A 19 0.38 5.11 13.50
C PHE A 19 0.14 4.81 14.98
N SER A 20 -1.06 5.18 15.46
CA SER A 20 -1.55 4.72 16.76
C SER A 20 -2.56 3.59 16.59
N PHE A 21 -2.27 2.46 17.23
CA PHE A 21 -3.20 1.32 17.34
C PHE A 21 -4.14 1.42 18.54
N GLU A 22 -4.07 2.52 19.30
CA GLU A 22 -4.98 2.78 20.42
C GLU A 22 -6.35 3.27 19.94
N ASN A 23 -6.40 3.87 18.74
CA ASN A 23 -7.63 4.31 18.12
C ASN A 23 -8.36 3.14 17.42
N GLU A 24 -9.69 3.19 17.36
CA GLU A 24 -10.50 2.24 16.60
C GLU A 24 -10.43 2.56 15.09
N VAL A 25 -9.27 2.29 14.49
CA VAL A 25 -9.01 2.47 13.05
C VAL A 25 -8.63 1.14 12.41
N LEU A 26 -9.29 0.80 11.31
CA LEU A 26 -8.94 -0.34 10.45
C LEU A 26 -7.87 0.10 9.45
N PHE A 27 -6.82 -0.70 9.32
CA PHE A 27 -5.82 -0.52 8.29
C PHE A 27 -5.79 -1.75 7.36
N PRO A 28 -6.60 -1.78 6.28
CA PRO A 28 -6.42 -2.74 5.21
C PRO A 28 -5.10 -2.44 4.49
N VAL A 29 -4.13 -3.34 4.58
CA VAL A 29 -2.87 -3.23 3.85
C VAL A 29 -2.93 -4.09 2.60
N ILE A 30 -2.82 -3.45 1.43
CA ILE A 30 -3.01 -4.03 0.11
C ILE A 30 -1.66 -4.06 -0.60
N ASN A 31 -0.99 -5.20 -0.59
CA ASN A 31 0.27 -5.39 -1.30
C ASN A 31 -0.01 -5.90 -2.72
N ILE A 32 0.12 -5.02 -3.71
CA ILE A 32 -0.08 -5.33 -5.13
C ILE A 32 1.28 -5.72 -5.73
N GLY A 33 1.58 -7.01 -5.64
CA GLY A 33 2.80 -7.62 -6.18
C GLY A 33 2.72 -7.89 -7.68
N TYR A 34 3.62 -8.75 -8.18
CA TYR A 34 3.68 -9.10 -9.60
C TYR A 34 2.59 -10.10 -10.01
N ASN A 35 2.51 -11.25 -9.34
CA ASN A 35 1.53 -12.31 -9.64
C ASN A 35 0.28 -12.28 -8.76
N TYR A 36 0.41 -11.74 -7.54
CA TYR A 36 -0.63 -11.78 -6.52
C TYR A 36 -0.77 -10.44 -5.81
N THR A 37 -1.97 -10.21 -5.29
CA THR A 37 -2.26 -9.13 -4.36
C THR A 37 -2.59 -9.74 -3.00
N SER A 38 -1.88 -9.33 -1.95
CA SER A 38 -2.22 -9.70 -0.57
C SER A 38 -3.04 -8.59 0.08
N ILE A 39 -4.07 -8.97 0.83
CA ILE A 39 -4.93 -8.07 1.60
C ILE A 39 -4.84 -8.49 3.05
N ASN A 40 -4.27 -7.63 3.88
CA ASN A 40 -4.05 -7.88 5.30
C ASN A 40 -4.91 -6.92 6.12
N MET A 41 -5.87 -7.44 6.87
CA MET A 41 -6.71 -6.61 7.74
C MET A 41 -6.04 -6.41 9.09
N VAL A 42 -5.53 -5.20 9.32
CA VAL A 42 -4.88 -4.84 10.58
C VAL A 42 -5.82 -4.00 11.43
N ASP A 43 -6.12 -4.49 12.63
CA ASP A 43 -6.97 -3.82 13.63
C ASP A 43 -6.34 -3.99 15.02
N LYS A 44 -6.28 -2.90 15.79
CA LYS A 44 -5.70 -2.86 17.15
C LYS A 44 -4.33 -3.53 17.25
N GLY A 45 -3.50 -3.30 16.23
CA GLY A 45 -2.15 -3.83 16.15
C GLY A 45 -2.08 -5.35 15.96
N MET A 46 -3.14 -5.98 15.45
CA MET A 46 -3.21 -7.41 15.13
C MET A 46 -3.67 -7.63 13.70
N VAL A 47 -3.11 -8.65 13.04
CA VAL A 47 -3.62 -9.12 11.75
C VAL A 47 -4.83 -10.01 12.02
N ARG A 48 -6.01 -9.58 11.59
CA ARG A 48 -7.29 -10.28 11.81
C ARG A 48 -7.48 -11.43 10.83
N PHE A 49 -7.16 -11.19 9.57
CA PHE A 49 -7.05 -12.21 8.53
C PHE A 49 -6.25 -11.66 7.35
N SER A 50 -5.82 -12.58 6.49
CA SER A 50 -5.20 -12.27 5.20
C SER A 50 -5.95 -12.97 4.08
N ARG A 51 -6.05 -12.30 2.93
CA ARG A 51 -6.55 -12.89 1.66
C ARG A 51 -5.53 -12.68 0.57
N THR A 52 -5.43 -13.63 -0.34
CA THR A 52 -4.57 -13.53 -1.52
C THR A 52 -5.44 -13.62 -2.77
N ILE A 53 -5.26 -12.65 -3.67
CA ILE A 53 -5.95 -12.61 -4.97
C ILE A 53 -4.93 -12.98 -6.04
N PRO A 54 -5.24 -13.90 -6.97
CA PRO A 54 -4.35 -14.30 -8.08
C PRO A 54 -4.34 -13.26 -9.21
N THR A 55 -4.11 -12.00 -8.85
CA THR A 55 -4.00 -10.85 -9.76
C THR A 55 -2.97 -9.90 -9.19
N GLY A 56 -2.07 -9.40 -10.03
CA GLY A 56 -1.06 -8.40 -9.70
C GLY A 56 -0.58 -7.68 -10.96
N GLY A 57 0.57 -7.01 -10.85
CA GLY A 57 1.18 -6.20 -11.90
C GLY A 57 1.36 -6.91 -13.24
N ARG A 58 1.61 -8.22 -13.26
CA ARG A 58 1.76 -9.01 -14.49
C ARG A 58 0.51 -8.94 -15.37
N LYS A 59 -0.68 -9.06 -14.77
CA LYS A 59 -1.94 -9.00 -15.53
C LYS A 59 -2.20 -7.61 -16.10
N ILE A 60 -1.75 -6.56 -15.42
CA ILE A 60 -1.83 -5.18 -15.93
C ILE A 60 -0.96 -5.06 -17.19
N THR A 61 0.27 -5.60 -17.13
CA THR A 61 1.19 -5.64 -18.27
C THR A 61 0.62 -6.44 -19.44
N ASP A 62 0.11 -7.64 -19.20
CA ASP A 62 -0.52 -8.50 -20.22
C ASP A 62 -1.70 -7.79 -20.91
N SER A 63 -2.50 -7.04 -20.14
CA SER A 63 -3.63 -6.25 -20.62
C SER A 63 -3.19 -5.10 -21.53
N ILE A 64 -2.13 -4.38 -21.15
CA ILE A 64 -1.54 -3.31 -21.97
C ILE A 64 -0.94 -3.89 -23.25
N ALA A 65 -0.17 -4.98 -23.15
CA ALA A 65 0.44 -5.67 -24.28
C ALA A 65 -0.62 -6.08 -25.32
N SER A 66 -1.70 -6.69 -24.86
CA SER A 66 -2.81 -7.12 -25.72
C SER A 66 -3.55 -5.95 -26.36
N ALA A 67 -3.81 -4.88 -25.59
CA ALA A 67 -4.55 -3.73 -26.09
C ALA A 67 -3.77 -2.89 -27.12
N LEU A 68 -2.44 -2.86 -27.00
CA LEU A 68 -1.57 -2.07 -27.88
C LEU A 68 -0.84 -2.89 -28.95
N GLY A 69 -0.96 -4.22 -28.93
CA GLY A 69 -0.21 -5.11 -29.82
C GLY A 69 1.30 -5.03 -29.60
N LYS A 70 1.72 -4.94 -28.33
CA LYS A 70 3.12 -4.75 -27.90
C LYS A 70 3.69 -6.01 -27.25
N SER A 71 5.01 -6.12 -27.23
CA SER A 71 5.68 -7.15 -26.42
C SER A 71 5.41 -6.93 -24.93
N PHE A 72 5.64 -7.97 -24.12
CA PHE A 72 5.47 -7.87 -22.67
C PHE A 72 6.42 -6.82 -22.08
N GLU A 73 7.65 -6.80 -22.55
CA GLU A 73 8.71 -5.88 -22.11
C GLU A 73 8.35 -4.43 -22.43
N GLU A 74 7.92 -4.15 -23.67
CA GLU A 74 7.43 -2.81 -24.04
C GLU A 74 6.21 -2.40 -23.20
N ALA A 75 5.28 -3.32 -22.96
CA ALA A 75 4.10 -3.05 -22.16
C ALA A 75 4.43 -2.77 -20.68
N GLU A 76 5.47 -3.42 -20.14
CA GLU A 76 5.94 -3.15 -18.76
C GLU A 76 6.50 -1.74 -18.65
N GLU A 77 7.29 -1.32 -19.63
CA GLU A 77 7.81 0.05 -19.68
C GLU A 77 6.69 1.09 -19.80
N ILE A 78 5.71 0.83 -20.68
CA ILE A 78 4.53 1.68 -20.83
C ILE A 78 3.73 1.74 -19.53
N LYS A 79 3.53 0.60 -18.85
CA LYS A 79 2.84 0.54 -17.56
C LYS A 79 3.53 1.44 -16.52
N ILE A 80 4.86 1.37 -16.43
CA ILE A 80 5.64 2.12 -15.43
C ILE A 80 5.65 3.62 -15.77
N LYS A 81 5.84 3.99 -17.05
CA LYS A 81 6.09 5.37 -17.47
C LYS A 81 4.82 6.16 -17.79
N GLU A 82 3.78 5.50 -18.29
CA GLU A 82 2.66 6.18 -18.95
C GLU A 82 1.27 5.87 -18.33
N LEU A 83 1.12 4.78 -17.58
CA LEU A 83 -0.17 4.45 -16.98
C LEU A 83 -0.53 5.44 -15.86
N ASP A 84 -1.56 6.25 -16.11
CA ASP A 84 -2.07 7.26 -15.21
C ASP A 84 -3.59 7.11 -15.05
N LEU A 85 -4.01 6.52 -13.92
CA LEU A 85 -5.42 6.23 -13.61
C LEU A 85 -6.26 7.49 -13.37
N THR A 86 -5.65 8.67 -13.30
CA THR A 86 -6.37 9.94 -13.16
C THR A 86 -6.90 10.47 -14.50
N LYS A 87 -6.53 9.84 -15.61
CA LYS A 87 -6.89 10.29 -16.97
C LYS A 87 -7.61 9.19 -17.73
N GLU A 88 -8.57 9.59 -18.55
CA GLU A 88 -9.12 8.68 -19.55
C GLU A 88 -8.14 8.55 -20.72
N SER A 89 -7.68 7.34 -21.00
CA SER A 89 -6.74 7.02 -22.08
C SER A 89 -6.98 5.58 -22.56
N PRO A 90 -6.44 5.19 -23.72
CA PRO A 90 -6.47 3.79 -24.15
C PRO A 90 -5.85 2.84 -23.10
N LEU A 91 -4.80 3.27 -22.39
CA LEU A 91 -4.15 2.50 -21.32
C LEU A 91 -5.08 2.28 -20.13
N THR A 92 -5.76 3.34 -19.67
CA THR A 92 -6.68 3.20 -18.53
C THR A 92 -7.91 2.38 -18.90
N LYS A 93 -8.45 2.55 -20.11
CA LYS A 93 -9.53 1.69 -20.63
C LYS A 93 -9.14 0.21 -20.68
N ALA A 94 -7.93 -0.09 -21.17
CA ALA A 94 -7.43 -1.45 -21.26
C ALA A 94 -7.34 -2.14 -19.88
N THR A 95 -6.94 -1.39 -18.86
CA THR A 95 -6.63 -1.92 -17.52
C THR A 95 -7.77 -1.77 -16.51
N MET A 96 -8.81 -1.00 -16.83
CA MET A 96 -9.91 -0.65 -15.91
C MET A 96 -10.55 -1.87 -15.25
N ALA A 97 -10.87 -2.91 -16.03
CA ALA A 97 -11.51 -4.12 -15.51
C ALA A 97 -10.66 -4.84 -14.43
N LEU A 98 -9.33 -4.75 -14.50
CA LEU A 98 -8.45 -5.32 -13.48
C LEU A 98 -8.51 -4.52 -12.19
N PHE A 99 -8.49 -3.18 -12.27
CA PHE A 99 -8.62 -2.32 -11.11
C PHE A 99 -10.02 -2.40 -10.48
N ASP A 100 -11.08 -2.51 -11.28
CA ASP A 100 -12.44 -2.75 -10.78
C ASP A 100 -12.54 -4.08 -10.04
N GLY A 101 -11.96 -5.14 -10.60
CA GLY A 101 -11.89 -6.45 -9.96
C GLY A 101 -11.12 -6.41 -8.63
N LEU A 102 -9.96 -5.75 -8.60
CA LEU A 102 -9.18 -5.56 -7.37
C LEU A 102 -9.96 -4.75 -6.32
N SER A 103 -10.55 -3.61 -6.71
CA SER A 103 -11.37 -2.77 -5.83
C SER A 103 -12.56 -3.54 -5.26
N LEU A 104 -13.22 -4.38 -6.06
CA LEU A 104 -14.31 -5.23 -5.59
C LEU A 104 -13.84 -6.23 -4.52
N GLU A 105 -12.70 -6.87 -4.72
CA GLU A 105 -12.16 -7.81 -3.74
C GLU A 105 -11.68 -7.12 -2.45
N ILE A 106 -11.12 -5.90 -2.54
CA ILE A 106 -10.82 -5.05 -1.38
C ILE A 106 -12.11 -4.75 -0.62
N LYS A 107 -13.15 -4.27 -1.31
CA LYS A 107 -14.45 -3.94 -0.71
C LYS A 107 -15.11 -5.16 -0.05
N ARG A 108 -15.09 -6.32 -0.71
CA ARG A 108 -15.59 -7.60 -0.15
C ARG A 108 -14.85 -7.99 1.11
N SER A 109 -13.53 -7.80 1.13
CA SER A 109 -12.71 -8.13 2.29
C SER A 109 -13.02 -7.19 3.47
N ILE A 110 -13.21 -5.89 3.21
CA ILE A 110 -13.62 -4.94 4.25
C ILE A 110 -15.02 -5.26 4.79
N ASN A 111 -15.98 -5.57 3.91
CA ASN A 111 -17.32 -5.98 4.34
C ASN A 111 -17.29 -7.27 5.18
N PHE A 112 -16.47 -8.24 4.79
CA PHE A 112 -16.26 -9.45 5.60
C PHE A 112 -15.68 -9.12 6.98
N TYR A 113 -14.77 -8.16 7.07
CA TYR A 113 -14.25 -7.68 8.35
C TYR A 113 -15.38 -7.16 9.25
N PHE A 114 -16.18 -6.22 8.77
CA PHE A 114 -17.26 -5.60 9.55
C PHE A 114 -18.33 -6.61 9.99
N ASN A 115 -18.65 -7.58 9.13
CA ASN A 115 -19.65 -8.61 9.44
C ASN A 115 -19.16 -9.63 10.49
N LYS A 116 -17.85 -9.92 10.55
CA LYS A 116 -17.32 -11.01 11.38
C LYS A 116 -16.58 -10.56 12.64
N PHE A 117 -15.97 -9.39 12.63
CA PHE A 117 -15.03 -8.97 13.68
C PHE A 117 -15.42 -7.68 14.40
N ASN A 118 -16.36 -6.90 13.86
CA ASN A 118 -16.69 -5.58 14.39
C ASN A 118 -18.17 -5.40 14.79
N ASP A 119 -18.96 -6.48 14.79
CA ASP A 119 -20.39 -6.49 15.14
C ASP A 119 -21.20 -5.37 14.45
N GLY A 120 -20.81 -4.99 13.22
CA GLY A 120 -21.47 -3.92 12.46
C GLY A 120 -21.25 -2.49 12.95
N LYS A 121 -20.33 -2.24 13.89
CA LYS A 121 -20.00 -0.87 14.33
C LYS A 121 -19.30 -0.08 13.23
N THR A 122 -19.54 1.23 13.20
CA THR A 122 -18.77 2.16 12.37
C THR A 122 -17.36 2.28 12.94
N MET A 123 -16.35 2.19 12.08
CA MET A 123 -14.95 2.32 12.45
C MET A 123 -14.24 3.09 11.35
N ASP A 124 -13.37 4.02 11.74
CA ASP A 124 -12.50 4.70 10.76
C ASP A 124 -11.69 3.66 9.99
N THR A 125 -11.53 3.84 8.69
CA THR A 125 -10.83 2.89 7.83
C THR A 125 -9.93 3.65 6.88
N ALA A 126 -8.65 3.30 6.87
CA ALA A 126 -7.65 3.89 5.99
C ALA A 126 -6.86 2.78 5.29
N ILE A 127 -6.97 2.73 3.96
CA ILE A 127 -6.35 1.71 3.12
C ILE A 127 -4.89 2.12 2.84
N LEU A 128 -3.98 1.20 3.09
CA LEU A 128 -2.56 1.35 2.77
C LEU A 128 -2.22 0.48 1.57
N ILE A 129 -1.74 1.10 0.49
CA ILE A 129 -1.40 0.41 -0.75
C ILE A 129 0.11 0.26 -0.83
N GLU A 130 0.61 -0.94 -1.07
CA GLU A 130 2.04 -1.24 -1.16
C GLU A 130 2.33 -2.26 -2.27
N GLY A 131 3.59 -2.65 -2.42
CA GLY A 131 4.06 -3.48 -3.53
C GLY A 131 4.47 -2.66 -4.74
N GLY A 132 5.05 -3.32 -5.74
CA GLY A 132 5.61 -2.65 -6.92
C GLY A 132 4.57 -1.93 -7.76
N SER A 133 3.33 -2.43 -7.80
CA SER A 133 2.26 -1.77 -8.56
C SER A 133 1.61 -0.61 -7.81
N ALA A 134 1.99 -0.35 -6.56
CA ALA A 134 1.50 0.81 -5.80
C ALA A 134 2.00 2.16 -6.33
N ASN A 135 3.03 2.16 -7.19
CA ASN A 135 3.52 3.38 -7.84
C ASN A 135 2.73 3.76 -9.09
N ILE A 136 1.76 2.97 -9.52
CA ILE A 136 0.88 3.35 -10.63
C ILE A 136 0.17 4.65 -10.27
N LYS A 137 0.32 5.65 -11.12
CA LYS A 137 -0.14 7.00 -10.80
C LYS A 137 -1.67 7.03 -10.68
N GLY A 138 -2.16 7.59 -9.57
CA GLY A 138 -3.58 7.72 -9.27
C GLY A 138 -4.23 6.48 -8.67
N ILE A 139 -3.46 5.42 -8.36
CA ILE A 139 -4.01 4.18 -7.79
C ILE A 139 -4.71 4.41 -6.44
N GLU A 140 -4.16 5.27 -5.59
CA GLU A 140 -4.78 5.64 -4.32
C GLU A 140 -6.14 6.30 -4.53
N LYS A 141 -6.24 7.22 -5.50
CA LYS A 141 -7.50 7.91 -5.77
C LYS A 141 -8.54 7.00 -6.42
N TYR A 142 -8.09 6.10 -7.29
CA TYR A 142 -8.94 5.10 -7.93
C TYR A 142 -9.56 4.19 -6.86
N ILE A 143 -8.72 3.57 -6.01
CA ILE A 143 -9.17 2.67 -4.95
C ILE A 143 -10.07 3.42 -3.96
N GLU A 144 -9.71 4.63 -3.54
CA GLU A 144 -10.54 5.44 -2.65
C GLU A 144 -11.95 5.65 -3.22
N THR A 145 -12.03 6.02 -4.49
CA THR A 145 -13.31 6.29 -5.16
C THR A 145 -14.14 5.01 -5.32
N SER A 146 -13.52 3.90 -5.71
CA SER A 146 -14.22 2.63 -5.95
C SER A 146 -14.66 1.95 -4.64
N VAL A 147 -13.84 2.03 -3.59
CA VAL A 147 -14.07 1.29 -2.34
C VAL A 147 -14.84 2.15 -1.33
N GLY A 148 -14.63 3.47 -1.32
CA GLY A 148 -15.31 4.41 -0.44
C GLY A 148 -14.59 4.68 0.89
N TYR A 149 -13.31 4.32 1.00
CA TYR A 149 -12.46 4.59 2.17
C TYR A 149 -11.19 5.30 1.76
N ALA A 150 -10.71 6.20 2.63
CA ALA A 150 -9.46 6.93 2.42
C ALA A 150 -8.33 5.96 2.08
N SER A 151 -7.59 6.25 1.02
CA SER A 151 -6.54 5.36 0.52
C SER A 151 -5.25 6.13 0.30
N GLY A 152 -4.12 5.52 0.65
CA GLY A 152 -2.80 6.12 0.49
C GLY A 152 -1.75 5.07 0.20
N VAL A 153 -0.74 5.43 -0.59
CA VAL A 153 0.39 4.53 -0.86
C VAL A 153 1.35 4.54 0.34
N ASN A 154 1.61 3.35 0.88
CA ASN A 154 2.50 3.11 2.01
C ASN A 154 3.94 3.47 1.63
N ARG A 155 4.48 4.51 2.25
CA ARG A 155 5.89 4.91 2.12
C ARG A 155 6.59 5.03 3.48
N LEU A 156 6.13 4.29 4.48
CA LEU A 156 6.64 4.41 5.85
C LEU A 156 8.15 4.15 5.95
N PHE A 157 8.70 3.35 5.04
CA PHE A 157 10.15 3.20 4.90
C PHE A 157 10.89 4.55 4.84
N THR A 158 10.39 5.55 4.11
CA THR A 158 11.05 6.86 4.01
C THR A 158 10.98 7.66 5.31
N ASN A 159 10.02 7.39 6.18
CA ASN A 159 9.87 8.09 7.45
C ASN A 159 10.89 7.62 8.49
N ILE A 160 11.32 6.36 8.41
CA ILE A 160 12.18 5.72 9.40
C ILE A 160 13.61 5.50 8.92
N ALA A 161 13.84 5.46 7.60
CA ALA A 161 15.15 5.21 7.04
C ALA A 161 16.09 6.42 7.17
N ARG A 162 17.29 6.18 7.70
CA ARG A 162 18.44 7.07 7.48
C ARG A 162 19.26 6.51 6.33
N PHE A 163 19.67 7.36 5.41
CA PHE A 163 20.41 6.97 4.22
C PHE A 163 21.55 7.94 3.92
N ASP A 164 22.56 7.45 3.23
CA ASP A 164 23.66 8.26 2.69
C ASP A 164 23.20 8.88 1.37
N SER A 165 23.18 10.21 1.32
CA SER A 165 22.78 10.97 0.12
C SER A 165 23.75 10.83 -1.05
N ASN A 166 24.96 10.31 -0.81
CA ASN A 166 25.91 9.97 -1.88
C ASN A 166 25.56 8.65 -2.57
N LEU A 167 24.76 7.79 -1.93
CA LEU A 167 24.37 6.49 -2.45
C LEU A 167 22.94 6.50 -3.02
N PHE A 168 22.02 7.25 -2.41
CA PHE A 168 20.62 7.27 -2.79
C PHE A 168 20.04 8.68 -2.79
N THR A 169 19.19 8.98 -3.77
CA THR A 169 18.35 10.19 -3.77
C THR A 169 17.08 9.96 -2.96
N LYS A 170 16.46 11.04 -2.48
CA LYS A 170 15.17 10.95 -1.77
C LYS A 170 14.07 10.42 -2.68
N GLU A 171 14.08 10.84 -3.94
CA GLU A 171 13.12 10.47 -4.96
C GLU A 171 13.18 8.96 -5.24
N TYR A 172 14.40 8.43 -5.39
CA TYR A 172 14.60 6.99 -5.57
C TYR A 172 14.07 6.20 -4.36
N LEU A 173 14.39 6.63 -3.13
CA LEU A 173 13.88 5.93 -1.94
C LEU A 173 12.35 6.03 -1.82
N PHE A 174 11.75 7.15 -2.20
CA PHE A 174 10.30 7.35 -2.20
C PHE A 174 9.60 6.44 -3.23
N GLU A 175 10.20 6.27 -4.40
CA GLU A 175 9.73 5.32 -5.42
C GLU A 175 9.89 3.87 -4.95
N MET A 176 11.01 3.53 -4.31
CA MET A 176 11.23 2.17 -3.83
C MET A 176 10.37 1.82 -2.61
N ALA A 177 10.02 2.79 -1.76
CA ALA A 177 9.41 2.57 -0.46
C ALA A 177 8.23 1.58 -0.41
N PRO A 178 7.24 1.62 -1.33
CA PRO A 178 6.11 0.69 -1.30
C PRO A 178 6.52 -0.77 -1.50
N MET A 179 7.66 -1.04 -2.15
CA MET A 179 8.18 -2.39 -2.36
C MET A 179 8.94 -2.94 -1.15
N PHE A 180 9.35 -2.07 -0.22
CA PHE A 180 10.24 -2.43 0.88
C PHE A 180 9.51 -2.68 2.21
N SER A 181 8.18 -2.59 2.28
CA SER A 181 7.44 -2.78 3.54
C SER A 181 7.80 -4.08 4.27
N VAL A 182 7.81 -5.19 3.53
CA VAL A 182 8.10 -6.53 4.07
C VAL A 182 9.56 -6.63 4.52
N ALA A 183 10.50 -6.25 3.65
CA ALA A 183 11.93 -6.31 3.95
C ALA A 183 12.30 -5.43 5.14
N THR A 184 11.71 -4.23 5.22
CA THR A 184 11.90 -3.31 6.34
C THR A 184 11.34 -3.90 7.63
N GLY A 185 10.12 -4.43 7.59
CA GLY A 185 9.51 -5.12 8.72
C GLY A 185 10.33 -6.30 9.24
N LEU A 186 10.97 -7.06 8.35
CA LEU A 186 11.89 -8.13 8.72
C LEU A 186 13.17 -7.59 9.36
N ALA A 187 13.75 -6.52 8.82
CA ALA A 187 14.96 -5.90 9.35
C ALA A 187 14.75 -5.28 10.75
N LEU A 188 13.56 -4.76 11.02
CA LEU A 188 13.18 -4.24 12.34
C LEU A 188 13.02 -5.33 13.41
N ARG A 189 13.10 -6.61 13.03
CA ARG A 189 13.03 -7.72 13.99
C ARG A 189 14.23 -7.68 14.93
N GLY A 190 13.97 -7.67 16.23
CA GLY A 190 15.01 -7.57 17.25
C GLY A 190 15.35 -6.13 17.65
N HIS A 191 14.81 -5.13 16.93
CA HIS A 191 14.79 -3.76 17.40
C HIS A 191 13.59 -3.57 18.32
N THR A 192 13.84 -3.13 19.55
CA THR A 192 12.77 -2.65 20.44
C THR A 192 12.42 -1.23 20.04
N LEU A 193 11.14 -0.85 20.16
CA LEU A 193 10.70 0.53 20.24
C LEU A 193 11.31 1.16 21.50
N LYS A 194 12.63 1.37 21.55
CA LYS A 194 13.22 2.29 22.52
C LYS A 194 12.49 3.58 22.26
N SER A 195 11.80 4.09 23.29
CA SER A 195 11.04 5.33 23.26
C SER A 195 11.65 6.24 22.21
N VAL A 196 10.93 6.49 21.11
CA VAL A 196 11.15 7.69 20.30
C VAL A 196 10.77 8.84 21.22
N ALA A 197 11.57 9.02 22.27
CA ALA A 197 11.39 9.99 23.30
C ALA A 197 11.74 11.30 22.64
N LYS A 198 10.69 12.04 22.28
CA LYS A 198 10.70 13.50 22.24
C LYS A 198 11.99 14.09 21.66
N LYS A 199 12.36 13.71 20.43
CA LYS A 199 13.19 14.59 19.61
C LYS A 199 12.32 15.02 18.45
N LYS A 200 11.84 16.27 18.53
CA LYS A 200 11.21 16.97 17.42
C LYS A 200 12.15 16.85 16.23
N VAL A 201 11.81 15.98 15.28
CA VAL A 201 12.41 16.04 13.95
C VAL A 201 11.95 17.36 13.36
N PRO A 202 12.84 18.23 12.84
CA PRO A 202 12.43 19.46 12.19
C PRO A 202 11.42 19.14 11.09
N GLN A 203 10.23 19.74 11.19
CA GLN A 203 9.17 19.63 10.20
C GLN A 203 9.61 20.33 8.92
N GLU A 204 10.40 19.67 8.08
CA GLU A 204 10.49 20.03 6.67
C GLU A 204 10.26 18.78 5.81
N GLN A 205 9.05 18.74 5.26
CA GLN A 205 8.64 18.01 4.06
C GLN A 205 8.45 16.48 4.15
N ALA A 206 7.94 15.97 5.27
CA ALA A 206 7.15 14.73 5.21
C ALA A 206 5.74 15.10 4.73
N LYS A 207 5.41 14.79 3.47
CA LYS A 207 4.00 14.79 3.07
C LYS A 207 3.33 13.65 3.83
N ASN A 208 2.38 13.99 4.70
CA ASN A 208 1.53 13.05 5.43
C ASN A 208 1.05 11.96 4.47
N VAL A 209 1.45 10.71 4.71
CA VAL A 209 1.01 9.56 3.90
C VAL A 209 -0.51 9.40 4.00
N LEU A 210 -1.09 9.83 5.13
CA LEU A 210 -2.51 10.09 5.32
C LEU A 210 -2.63 11.29 6.25
N ALA A 211 -2.91 12.48 5.72
CA ALA A 211 -3.34 13.59 6.57
C ALA A 211 -4.76 13.29 7.05
N TYR A 212 -4.92 12.35 7.99
CA TYR A 212 -6.18 12.18 8.69
C TYR A 212 -6.37 13.42 9.58
N LYS A 213 -6.99 14.45 9.00
CA LYS A 213 -7.56 15.54 9.77
C LYS A 213 -8.77 14.95 10.47
N LYS A 214 -8.65 14.78 11.79
CA LYS A 214 -9.78 14.68 12.71
C LYS A 214 -10.82 15.74 12.31
N GLY A 215 -12.02 15.30 11.95
CA GLY A 215 -13.22 16.13 12.12
C GLY A 215 -13.49 16.31 13.61
#